data_AF-A0AAD0VB70-F1
#
_entry.id   AF-A0AAD0VB70-F1
#
_cell.length_a   1.000
_cell.length_b   1.000
_cell.length_c   1.000
_cell.angle_alpha   90.00
_cell.angle_beta   90.00
_cell.angle_gamma   90.00
#
_symmetry.space_group_name_H-M   'P 1'
#
loop_
_entity.id
_entity.type
_entity.pdbx_description
1 polymer ?
#
loop_
_entity_poly.entity_id
_entity_poly.type
_entity_poly.pdbx_seq_one_letter_code
_entity_poly.pdbx_strand_id
1 'polypeptide(L)'
;MKKRIVGTFAFIVAIGGVIYMKNNPRYKEIIKTVKTADTKGLYKKIILEKDKQAFTTKSKIKNYAIDYESIRGVGEKIFTRLIINDNSRFNINTLIIPRENTYNIEKIEYSKELEKLLKSDNNNSMMT
;
A
#
# COMPACT_ATOMS: atom_id res chain seq x y z
N MET A 1 -30.31 15.77 25.00
CA MET A 1 -28.97 15.30 25.45
C MET A 1 -29.08 13.82 25.74
N LYS A 2 -28.26 12.87 25.27
CA LYS A 2 -26.79 12.80 25.20
C LYS A 2 -26.39 11.86 24.04
N LYS A 3 -25.32 12.19 23.33
CA LYS A 3 -24.69 11.39 22.27
C LYS A 3 -24.04 10.14 22.90
N ARG A 4 -24.20 8.95 22.29
CA ARG A 4 -23.40 7.76 22.61
C ARG A 4 -22.36 7.56 21.51
N ILE A 5 -21.15 8.01 21.79
CA ILE A 5 -19.95 7.71 21.01
C ILE A 5 -19.57 6.27 21.37
N VAL A 6 -19.76 5.33 20.45
CA VAL A 6 -19.17 3.99 20.56
C VAL A 6 -17.74 4.12 20.04
N GLY A 7 -16.87 4.57 20.94
CA GLY A 7 -15.45 4.74 20.70
C GLY A 7 -14.67 3.46 20.96
N THR A 8 -13.96 3.01 19.93
CA THR A 8 -12.60 2.46 20.02
C THR A 8 -12.37 1.34 21.05
N PHE A 9 -12.74 0.11 20.70
CA PHE A 9 -12.31 -1.08 21.45
C PHE A 9 -11.92 -2.22 20.49
N ALA A 10 -10.91 -2.01 19.65
CA ALA A 10 -10.33 -3.08 18.83
C ALA A 10 -8.92 -2.75 18.30
N PHE A 11 -7.96 -2.32 19.13
CA PHE A 11 -6.57 -2.21 18.64
C PHE A 11 -5.48 -2.28 19.73
N ILE A 12 -5.60 -3.19 20.70
CA ILE A 12 -4.52 -3.41 21.71
C ILE A 12 -3.99 -4.87 21.71
N VAL A 13 -4.47 -5.75 20.82
CA VAL A 13 -3.92 -7.13 20.74
C VAL A 13 -2.67 -7.23 19.84
N ALA A 14 -2.30 -6.19 19.10
CA ALA A 14 -1.33 -6.32 18.00
C ALA A 14 0.16 -6.27 18.41
N ILE A 15 0.53 -5.79 19.59
CA ILE A 15 1.96 -5.52 19.87
C ILE A 15 2.74 -6.82 20.12
N GLY A 16 2.18 -7.79 20.85
CA GLY A 16 2.85 -9.07 21.12
C GLY A 16 3.01 -9.96 19.88
N GLY A 17 2.01 -9.99 18.99
CA GLY A 17 2.05 -10.78 17.75
C GLY A 17 3.03 -10.22 16.71
N VAL A 18 3.15 -8.89 16.60
CA VAL A 18 4.09 -8.24 15.67
C VAL A 18 5.54 -8.52 16.06
N ILE A 19 5.86 -8.57 17.35
CA ILE A 19 7.22 -8.89 17.83
C ILE A 19 7.58 -10.35 17.54
N TYR A 20 6.69 -11.31 17.79
CA TYR A 20 6.92 -12.72 17.47
C TYR A 20 7.13 -12.96 15.97
N MET A 21 6.37 -12.25 15.12
CA MET A 21 6.53 -12.33 13.66
C MET A 21 7.89 -11.78 13.19
N LYS A 22 8.44 -10.74 13.81
CA LYS A 22 9.72 -10.13 13.40
C LYS A 22 10.93 -11.08 13.53
N ASN A 23 10.88 -12.04 14.47
CA ASN A 23 11.94 -13.05 14.64
C ASN A 23 11.76 -14.30 13.78
N ASN A 24 10.67 -14.43 13.03
CA ASN A 24 10.43 -15.58 12.16
C ASN A 24 11.29 -15.48 10.87
N PRO A 25 12.03 -16.54 10.49
CA PRO A 25 12.86 -16.53 9.27
C PRO A 25 12.05 -16.23 8.01
N ARG A 26 10.81 -16.73 7.92
CA ARG A 26 9.90 -16.43 6.80
C ARG A 26 9.54 -14.95 6.72
N TYR A 27 9.36 -14.27 7.85
CA TYR A 27 9.13 -12.83 7.86
C TYR A 27 10.37 -12.07 7.37
N LYS A 28 11.56 -12.48 7.79
CA LYS A 28 12.82 -11.88 7.32
C LYS A 28 12.98 -12.03 5.80
N GLU A 29 12.65 -13.19 5.25
CA GLU A 29 12.63 -13.41 3.80
C GLU A 29 11.61 -12.51 3.09
N ILE A 30 10.38 -12.41 3.60
CA ILE A 30 9.36 -11.52 3.05
C ILE A 30 9.86 -10.06 3.02
N ILE A 31 10.45 -9.59 4.12
CA ILE A 31 10.99 -8.21 4.19
C ILE A 31 12.16 -8.04 3.22
N LYS A 32 13.04 -9.04 3.08
CA LYS A 32 14.13 -9.03 2.10
C LYS A 32 13.56 -8.89 0.69
N THR A 33 12.54 -9.68 0.35
CA THR A 33 11.83 -9.61 -0.93
C THR A 33 11.26 -8.22 -1.20
N VAL A 34 10.51 -7.64 -0.26
CA VAL A 34 9.90 -6.31 -0.43
C VAL A 34 10.94 -5.18 -0.60
N LYS A 35 12.16 -5.37 -0.08
CA LYS A 35 13.26 -4.42 -0.22
C LYS A 35 13.98 -4.50 -1.57
N THR A 36 13.78 -5.56 -2.36
CA THR A 36 14.43 -5.75 -3.67
C THR A 36 14.10 -4.64 -4.66
N ALA A 37 15.01 -4.40 -5.60
CA ALA A 37 14.81 -3.44 -6.68
C ALA A 37 13.62 -3.81 -7.56
N ASP A 38 13.45 -5.10 -7.87
CA ASP A 38 12.36 -5.62 -8.70
C ASP A 38 10.98 -5.33 -8.08
N THR A 39 10.82 -5.62 -6.78
CA THR A 39 9.57 -5.34 -6.08
C THR A 39 9.28 -3.83 -6.01
N LYS A 40 10.32 -3.01 -5.78
CA LYS A 40 10.18 -1.54 -5.84
C LYS A 40 9.83 -1.05 -7.25
N GLY A 41 10.38 -1.66 -8.29
CA GLY A 41 10.04 -1.38 -9.70
C GLY A 41 8.58 -1.69 -10.00
N LEU A 42 8.07 -2.80 -9.47
CA LEU A 42 6.66 -3.18 -9.57
C LEU A 42 5.74 -2.12 -8.95
N TYR A 43 6.06 -1.64 -7.74
CA TYR A 43 5.29 -0.57 -7.10
C TYR A 43 5.27 0.73 -7.92
N LYS A 44 6.42 1.13 -8.46
CA LYS A 44 6.49 2.30 -9.35
C LYS A 44 5.64 2.12 -10.60
N LYS A 45 5.65 0.93 -11.20
CA LYS A 45 4.82 0.62 -12.37
C LYS A 45 3.32 0.77 -12.06
N ILE A 46 2.84 0.19 -10.96
CA ILE A 46 1.44 0.34 -10.50
C ILE A 46 1.06 1.82 -10.36
N ILE A 47 1.92 2.61 -9.72
CA ILE A 47 1.68 4.03 -9.49
C ILE A 47 1.63 4.80 -10.82
N LEU A 48 2.58 4.55 -11.72
CA LEU A 48 2.65 5.20 -13.04
C LEU A 48 1.47 4.83 -13.95
N GLU A 49 0.90 3.62 -13.80
CA GLU A 49 -0.31 3.21 -14.52
C GLU A 49 -1.54 4.03 -14.10
N LYS A 50 -1.59 4.52 -12.85
CA LYS A 50 -2.68 5.37 -12.35
C LYS A 50 -2.43 6.86 -12.50
N ASP A 51 -1.19 7.29 -12.41
CA ASP A 51 -0.76 8.65 -12.62
C ASP A 51 0.50 8.64 -13.49
N LYS A 52 0.32 8.84 -14.79
CA LYS A 52 1.42 8.79 -15.77
C LYS A 52 2.52 9.81 -15.50
N GLN A 53 2.23 10.86 -14.73
CA GLN A 53 3.19 11.90 -14.38
C GLN A 53 3.77 11.71 -12.98
N ALA A 54 3.44 10.61 -12.26
CA ALA A 54 3.83 10.40 -10.87
C ALA A 54 5.30 10.74 -10.61
N PHE A 55 5.57 11.24 -9.40
CA PHE A 55 6.88 11.68 -8.94
C PHE A 55 7.41 12.95 -9.61
N THR A 56 6.54 13.72 -10.27
CA THR A 56 6.86 15.04 -10.83
C THR A 56 6.08 16.17 -10.16
N THR A 57 6.47 17.41 -10.41
CA THR A 57 5.76 18.61 -9.92
C THR A 57 4.33 18.74 -10.45
N LYS A 58 3.97 18.06 -11.54
CA LYS A 58 2.61 18.09 -12.14
C LYS A 58 1.70 16.93 -11.71
N SER A 59 2.25 15.86 -11.15
CA SER A 59 1.48 14.69 -10.70
C SER A 59 0.52 14.93 -9.54
N LYS A 60 -0.42 14.02 -9.36
CA LYS A 60 -1.17 13.91 -8.10
C LYS A 60 -0.42 13.06 -7.08
N ILE A 61 0.26 12.01 -7.55
CA ILE A 61 1.10 11.14 -6.72
C ILE A 61 2.54 11.67 -6.75
N LYS A 62 2.94 12.39 -5.70
CA LYS A 62 4.27 13.02 -5.56
C LYS A 62 5.32 12.07 -5.02
N ASN A 63 4.95 11.23 -4.06
CA ASN A 63 5.86 10.29 -3.42
C ASN A 63 5.11 9.05 -2.93
N TYR A 64 5.86 8.03 -2.55
CA TYR A 64 5.33 6.88 -1.82
C TYR A 64 6.35 6.34 -0.81
N ALA A 65 5.85 5.73 0.24
CA ALA A 65 6.61 4.96 1.22
C ALA A 65 6.01 3.57 1.38
N ILE A 66 6.85 2.58 1.72
CA ILE A 66 6.38 1.24 2.06
C ILE A 66 6.09 1.22 3.56
N ASP A 67 4.86 0.85 3.94
CA ASP A 67 4.48 0.61 5.34
C ASP A 67 5.01 -0.77 5.76
N TYR A 68 6.26 -0.82 6.22
CA TYR A 68 6.94 -2.05 6.62
C TYR A 68 6.24 -2.79 7.77
N GLU A 69 5.48 -2.07 8.60
CA GLU A 69 4.75 -2.66 9.72
C GLU A 69 3.50 -3.40 9.26
N SER A 70 2.92 -3.00 8.11
CA SER A 70 1.79 -3.70 7.50
C SER A 70 2.15 -5.00 6.78
N ILE A 71 3.44 -5.22 6.48
CA ILE A 71 3.91 -6.34 5.66
C ILE A 71 3.65 -7.65 6.40
N ARG A 72 3.01 -8.59 5.70
CA ARG A 72 2.76 -9.92 6.23
C ARG A 72 2.61 -10.96 5.12
N GLY A 73 2.93 -12.20 5.44
CA GLY A 73 2.62 -13.34 4.58
C GLY A 73 1.13 -13.67 4.65
N VAL A 74 0.54 -14.03 3.51
CA VAL A 74 -0.84 -14.51 3.37
C VAL A 74 -0.79 -15.78 2.53
N GLY A 75 -0.65 -16.94 3.18
CA GLY A 75 -0.27 -18.17 2.47
C GLY A 75 1.07 -17.95 1.76
N GLU A 76 1.15 -18.31 0.48
CA GLU A 76 2.35 -18.11 -0.35
C GLU A 76 2.56 -16.65 -0.81
N LYS A 77 1.63 -15.75 -0.47
CA LYS A 77 1.59 -14.38 -0.96
C LYS A 77 2.14 -13.40 0.05
N ILE A 78 2.48 -12.21 -0.41
CA ILE A 78 2.95 -11.09 0.41
C ILE A 78 1.96 -9.95 0.30
N PHE A 79 1.35 -9.58 1.43
CA PHE A 79 0.59 -8.35 1.53
C PHE A 79 1.55 -7.19 1.80
N THR A 80 1.43 -6.10 1.03
CA THR A 80 2.12 -4.84 1.31
C THR A 80 1.19 -3.65 1.17
N ARG A 81 1.40 -2.62 1.98
CA ARG A 81 0.75 -1.32 1.83
C ARG A 81 1.78 -0.25 1.46
N LEU A 82 1.42 0.54 0.45
CA LEU A 82 2.12 1.77 0.11
C LEU A 82 1.35 2.95 0.68
N ILE A 83 2.05 3.87 1.34
CA ILE A 83 1.53 5.17 1.78
C ILE A 83 1.90 6.19 0.71
N ILE A 84 0.91 6.95 0.24
CA ILE A 84 1.05 7.88 -0.87
C ILE A 84 1.03 9.31 -0.34
N ASN A 85 1.91 10.17 -0.83
CA ASN A 85 2.02 11.59 -0.43
C ASN A 85 2.09 11.75 1.10
N ASP A 86 2.80 10.86 1.78
CA ASP A 86 2.95 10.84 3.23
C ASP A 86 1.62 10.87 4.02
N ASN A 87 0.53 10.42 3.42
CA ASN A 87 -0.81 10.45 3.99
C ASN A 87 -1.36 9.04 4.12
N SER A 88 -1.54 8.56 5.36
CA SER A 88 -1.99 7.19 5.63
C SER A 88 -3.37 6.84 5.06
N ARG A 89 -4.22 7.85 4.81
CA ARG A 89 -5.50 7.68 4.12
C ARG A 89 -5.35 7.46 2.62
N PHE A 90 -4.24 7.88 2.03
CA PHE A 90 -3.91 7.61 0.64
C PHE A 90 -3.01 6.38 0.59
N ASN A 91 -3.61 5.21 0.36
CA ASN A 91 -2.86 3.97 0.31
C ASN A 91 -3.20 3.11 -0.91
N ILE A 92 -2.22 2.29 -1.28
CA ILE A 92 -2.33 1.20 -2.25
C ILE A 92 -1.97 -0.09 -1.52
N ASN A 93 -2.92 -1.02 -1.44
CA ASN A 93 -2.68 -2.36 -0.91
C ASN A 93 -2.42 -3.31 -2.08
N THR A 94 -1.37 -4.13 -1.96
CA THR A 94 -1.04 -5.12 -2.98
C THR A 94 -0.90 -6.50 -2.36
N LEU A 95 -1.29 -7.52 -3.13
CA LEU A 95 -1.02 -8.92 -2.83
C LEU A 95 -0.08 -9.47 -3.91
N ILE A 96 1.17 -9.74 -3.54
CA ILE A 96 2.25 -10.15 -4.43
C ILE A 96 2.43 -11.66 -4.33
N ILE A 97 2.57 -12.32 -5.47
CA ILE A 97 2.96 -13.73 -5.58
C ILE A 97 4.46 -13.76 -5.93
N PRO A 98 5.33 -14.18 -5.00
CA PRO A 98 6.73 -14.46 -5.31
C PRO A 98 6.80 -15.68 -6.25
N ARG A 99 7.52 -15.56 -7.36
CA ARG A 99 7.95 -16.70 -8.18
C ARG A 99 9.47 -16.72 -8.26
N GLU A 100 10.04 -17.86 -8.62
CA GLU A 100 11.50 -18.09 -8.59
C GLU A 100 12.33 -16.96 -9.24
N ASN A 101 11.81 -16.31 -10.29
CA ASN A 101 12.49 -15.23 -11.01
C ASN A 101 11.63 -13.98 -11.29
N THR A 102 10.37 -13.94 -10.83
CA THR A 102 9.47 -12.81 -11.10
C THR A 102 8.50 -12.54 -9.95
N TYR A 103 7.91 -11.35 -9.93
CA TYR A 103 6.86 -10.98 -8.98
C TYR A 103 5.59 -10.66 -9.75
N ASN A 104 4.52 -11.40 -9.48
CA ASN A 104 3.21 -11.14 -10.04
C ASN A 104 2.33 -10.44 -9.02
N ILE A 105 1.46 -9.54 -9.48
CA ILE A 105 0.45 -8.93 -8.62
C ILE A 105 -0.85 -9.69 -8.82
N GLU A 106 -1.39 -10.22 -7.74
CA GLU A 106 -2.72 -10.83 -7.76
C GLU A 106 -3.81 -9.78 -7.57
N LYS A 107 -3.59 -8.85 -6.63
CA LYS A 107 -4.57 -7.83 -6.30
C LYS A 107 -3.89 -6.50 -6.04
N ILE A 108 -4.51 -5.44 -6.57
CA ILE A 108 -4.21 -4.04 -6.28
C ILE A 108 -5.50 -3.39 -5.81
N GLU A 109 -5.46 -2.72 -4.67
CA GLU A 109 -6.60 -2.01 -4.11
C GLU A 109 -6.18 -0.61 -3.68
N TYR A 110 -6.93 0.39 -4.16
CA TYR A 110 -6.69 1.78 -3.84
C TYR A 110 -7.66 2.22 -2.75
N SER A 111 -7.17 2.97 -1.76
CA SER A 111 -8.05 3.65 -0.80
C SER A 111 -9.06 4.56 -1.52
N LYS A 112 -10.27 4.68 -0.97
CA LYS A 112 -11.32 5.53 -1.54
C LYS A 112 -10.87 6.99 -1.66
N GLU A 113 -10.10 7.46 -0.69
CA GLU A 113 -9.54 8.80 -0.63
C GLU A 113 -8.51 9.03 -1.75
N LEU A 114 -7.64 8.05 -2.02
CA LEU A 114 -6.72 8.10 -3.15
C LEU A 114 -7.47 8.06 -4.49
N GLU A 115 -8.51 7.22 -4.61
CA GLU A 115 -9.33 7.21 -5.83
C GLU A 115 -10.02 8.55 -6.08
N LYS A 116 -10.53 9.21 -5.03
CA LYS A 116 -11.12 10.55 -5.15
C LYS A 116 -10.09 11.58 -5.62
N LEU A 117 -8.88 11.56 -5.03
CA LEU A 117 -7.77 12.40 -5.47
C LEU A 117 -7.48 12.19 -6.95
N LEU A 118 -7.37 10.94 -7.40
CA LEU A 118 -7.07 10.61 -8.79
C LEU A 118 -8.20 11.01 -9.76
N LYS A 119 -9.46 10.86 -9.36
CA LYS A 119 -10.63 11.18 -10.19
C LYS A 119 -10.93 12.68 -10.34
N SER A 120 -10.44 13.55 -9.45
CA SER A 120 -10.80 14.97 -9.42
C SER A 120 -10.55 15.77 -10.72
N ASP A 121 -9.78 15.23 -11.68
CA ASP A 121 -9.42 15.95 -12.91
C ASP A 121 -10.17 15.39 -14.14
N ASN A 122 -10.68 14.15 -14.08
CA ASN A 122 -11.40 13.54 -15.20
C ASN A 122 -12.77 14.19 -15.46
N ASN A 123 -13.30 14.95 -14.50
CA ASN A 123 -14.59 15.63 -14.64
C ASN A 123 -14.46 17.05 -15.21
N ASN A 124 -13.24 17.63 -15.26
CA ASN A 124 -13.03 18.97 -15.81
C ASN A 124 -12.74 18.96 -17.32
N SER A 125 -12.36 17.82 -17.91
CA SER A 125 -12.13 17.70 -19.37
C SER A 125 -13.38 17.30 -20.17
N MET A 126 -14.53 17.10 -19.52
CA MET A 126 -15.82 16.83 -20.16
C MET A 126 -16.74 18.06 -20.19
N MET A 127 -16.30 19.20 -19.64
CA MET A 127 -17.08 20.45 -19.54
C MET A 127 -16.47 21.61 -20.36
N THR A 128 -15.49 21.35 -21.21
CA THR A 128 -14.90 22.30 -22.17
C THR A 128 -14.98 21.75 -23.58
#